data_AF-A0A6S6XPT0-F1
#
_entry.id   AF-A0A6S6XPT0-F1
#
_cell.length_a   1.000
_cell.length_b   1.000
_cell.length_c   1.000
_cell.angle_alpha   90.00
_cell.angle_beta   90.00
_cell.angle_gamma   90.00
#
_symmetry.space_group_name_H-M   'P 1'
#
loop_
_entity.id
_entity.type
_entity.pdbx_description
1 polymer ?
#
loop_
_entity_poly.entity_id
_entity_poly.type
_entity_poly.pdbx_seq_one_letter_code
_entity_poly.pdbx_strand_id
1 'polypeptide(L)'
;MMFVESGRVKLMKPLFINGMFNRKGNRIRAKYIKTISDGNVTYPLWIESGKPNKDYTKNPDDKYYLYIQVGEWLIMTGYTEYELETRSGSERLNKEWYGSFEKREEYFKENIYNGRTSEEYEPLVKEQIAKENTFIAEYGKHEVTQAAFLKQDIDRAITRYIDARDNNGKFADFVGAAFVGELGTCDKLSQKLKKIRQQEENIKRAKCEEQHRKEVEEEQKKEQAAIKEAENTFINGGTIKNGALVVKIADKYGVNVPIRTRGWILNTLAECTISKSGSVSYRYWKRSKGAKGSQKVYDILSKVRDALKVAEAV
;
A
#
# COMPACT_ATOMS: atom_id res chain seq x y z
N MET A 1 29.97 1.59 38.73
CA MET A 1 28.66 1.81 38.07
C MET A 1 28.17 3.18 38.52
N MET A 2 28.21 4.21 37.67
CA MET A 2 27.68 5.53 38.05
C MET A 2 26.16 5.46 38.04
N PHE A 3 25.53 5.62 39.20
CA PHE A 3 24.08 5.79 39.31
C PHE A 3 23.69 7.09 38.60
N VAL A 4 23.03 6.98 37.46
CA VAL A 4 22.45 8.15 36.79
C VAL A 4 21.12 8.44 37.48
N GLU A 5 20.99 9.62 38.10
CA GLU A 5 19.75 10.03 38.73
C GLU A 5 18.60 10.07 37.71
N SER A 6 17.48 9.43 38.05
CA SER A 6 16.25 9.50 37.27
C SER A 6 15.82 10.97 37.10
N GLY A 7 15.44 11.36 35.89
CA GLY A 7 15.02 12.71 35.57
C GLY A 7 16.09 13.66 35.07
N ARG A 8 17.35 13.23 34.96
CA ARG A 8 18.42 14.00 34.32
C ARG A 8 18.09 14.32 32.87
N VAL A 9 18.19 15.60 32.48
CA VAL A 9 18.00 16.06 31.09
C VAL A 9 19.35 16.31 30.42
N LYS A 10 19.52 15.87 29.17
CA LYS A 10 20.75 16.03 28.37
C LYS A 10 20.45 16.25 26.89
N LEU A 11 21.35 16.95 26.19
CA LEU A 11 21.34 17.02 24.72
C LEU A 11 21.97 15.76 24.12
N MET A 12 21.16 14.97 23.43
CA MET A 12 21.50 13.66 22.87
C MET A 12 21.19 13.59 21.36
N LYS A 13 21.86 12.72 20.62
CA LYS A 13 21.68 12.59 19.16
C LYS A 13 20.63 11.50 18.86
N PRO A 14 19.40 11.82 18.43
CA PRO A 14 18.51 10.77 17.95
C PRO A 14 19.05 10.17 16.66
N LEU A 15 18.89 8.86 16.48
CA LEU A 15 19.35 8.14 15.29
C LEU A 15 18.61 8.64 14.04
N PHE A 16 17.32 8.92 14.17
CA PHE A 16 16.47 9.42 13.11
C PHE A 16 15.80 10.74 13.49
N ILE A 17 15.62 11.62 12.51
CA ILE A 17 14.81 12.84 12.60
C ILE A 17 13.88 12.84 11.39
N ASN A 18 12.57 12.95 11.63
CA ASN A 18 11.54 12.92 10.58
C ASN A 18 11.69 11.72 9.62
N GLY A 19 11.97 10.53 10.19
CA GLY A 19 12.16 9.29 9.43
C GLY A 19 13.48 9.16 8.68
N MET A 20 14.40 10.13 8.80
CA MET A 20 15.67 10.14 8.08
C MET A 20 16.87 10.02 9.02
N PHE A 21 17.91 9.28 8.61
CA PHE A 21 19.14 9.13 9.40
C PHE A 21 19.77 10.50 9.68
N ASN A 22 20.08 10.76 10.95
CA ASN A 22 20.57 12.05 11.45
C ASN A 22 22.07 12.27 11.15
N ARG A 23 22.41 12.41 9.86
CA ARG A 23 23.78 12.65 9.38
C ARG A 23 24.43 13.91 9.96
N LYS A 24 23.63 14.94 10.22
CA LYS A 24 24.10 16.23 10.74
C LYS A 24 24.43 16.18 12.24
N GLY A 25 24.07 15.10 12.94
CA GLY A 25 24.28 14.99 14.38
C GLY A 25 23.48 16.02 15.19
N ASN A 26 22.31 16.43 14.66
CA ASN A 26 21.38 17.30 15.36
C ASN A 26 21.00 16.65 16.70
N ARG A 27 20.74 17.47 17.72
CA ARG A 27 20.46 16.97 19.07
C ARG A 27 19.06 17.34 19.53
N ILE A 28 18.46 16.46 20.33
CA ILE A 28 17.23 16.73 21.08
C ILE A 28 17.55 16.79 22.57
N ARG A 29 16.72 17.51 23.33
CA ARG A 29 16.73 17.38 24.78
C ARG A 29 16.03 16.08 25.14
N ALA A 30 16.71 15.20 25.87
CA ALA A 30 16.17 13.94 26.33
C ALA A 30 16.25 13.85 27.85
N LYS A 31 15.24 13.25 28.48
CA LYS A 31 15.16 12.98 29.92
C LYS A 31 15.43 11.50 30.15
N TYR A 32 16.38 11.19 31.01
CA TYR A 32 16.66 9.83 31.44
C TYR A 32 15.54 9.33 32.36
N ILE A 33 15.10 8.09 32.15
CA ILE A 33 14.03 7.47 32.92
C ILE A 33 14.61 6.44 33.88
N LYS A 34 15.15 5.36 33.34
CA LYS A 34 15.70 4.22 34.07
C LYS A 34 16.62 3.42 33.16
N THR A 35 17.32 2.45 33.74
CA THR A 35 18.08 1.45 32.99
C THR A 35 17.45 0.11 33.29
N ILE A 36 17.15 -0.67 32.25
CA ILE A 36 16.68 -2.05 32.40
C ILE A 36 17.78 -3.04 32.01
N SER A 37 17.82 -4.19 32.67
CA SER A 37 18.83 -5.22 32.43
C SER A 37 18.26 -6.63 32.60
N ASP A 38 18.77 -7.58 31.82
CA ASP A 38 18.54 -9.02 32.02
C ASP A 38 19.78 -9.74 32.60
N GLY A 39 20.81 -8.98 32.99
CA GLY A 39 22.11 -9.49 33.45
C GLY A 39 23.14 -9.68 32.34
N ASN A 40 22.73 -9.81 31.08
CA ASN A 40 23.62 -9.93 29.93
C ASN A 40 23.67 -8.64 29.10
N VAL A 41 22.51 -8.02 28.91
CA VAL A 41 22.35 -6.76 28.18
C VAL A 41 21.72 -5.71 29.09
N THR A 42 22.04 -4.44 28.81
CA THR A 42 21.58 -3.32 29.60
C THR A 42 21.17 -2.18 28.68
N TYR A 43 19.97 -1.63 28.89
CA TYR A 43 19.39 -0.58 28.06
C TYR A 43 19.07 0.65 28.92
N PRO A 44 19.88 1.72 28.83
CA PRO A 44 19.53 3.02 29.39
C PRO A 44 18.37 3.63 28.58
N LEU A 45 17.23 3.85 29.23
CA LEU A 45 16.02 4.35 28.61
C LEU A 45 15.85 5.85 28.83
N TRP A 46 15.47 6.53 27.75
CA TRP A 46 15.26 7.96 27.68
C TRP A 46 13.93 8.28 27.02
N ILE A 47 13.38 9.45 27.31
CA ILE A 47 12.27 10.04 26.57
C ILE A 47 12.67 11.43 26.04
N GLU A 48 11.95 11.93 25.07
CA GLU A 48 12.10 13.33 24.65
C GLU A 48 11.64 14.27 25.77
N SER A 49 12.40 15.36 25.97
CA SER A 49 12.05 16.38 26.96
C SER A 49 11.22 17.46 26.29
N GLY A 50 9.98 17.64 26.75
CA GLY A 50 9.09 18.69 26.24
C GLY A 50 7.69 18.18 26.00
N LYS A 51 7.15 18.43 24.80
CA LYS A 51 5.80 18.01 24.44
C LYS A 51 5.74 16.50 24.24
N PRO A 52 4.63 15.83 24.61
CA PRO A 52 4.34 14.47 24.21
C PRO A 52 4.57 14.28 22.70
N ASN A 53 5.19 13.18 22.31
CA ASN A 53 5.50 12.84 20.92
C ASN A 53 4.64 11.67 20.40
N LYS A 54 3.55 11.38 21.11
CA LYS A 54 2.49 10.45 20.71
C LYS A 54 1.14 11.17 20.69
N ASP A 55 0.47 11.11 19.55
CA ASP A 55 -0.79 11.86 19.31
C ASP A 55 -1.98 11.27 20.08
N TYR A 56 -2.03 9.94 20.21
CA TYR A 56 -3.14 9.22 20.86
C TYR A 56 -2.63 8.50 22.10
N THR A 57 -2.82 9.12 23.26
CA THR A 57 -2.31 8.63 24.54
C THR A 57 -3.42 7.97 25.35
N LYS A 58 -3.21 6.75 25.85
CA LYS A 58 -4.19 6.06 26.70
C LYS A 58 -4.14 6.45 28.18
N ASN A 59 -2.95 6.81 28.66
CA ASN A 59 -2.67 7.16 30.06
C ASN A 59 -1.40 8.04 30.16
N PRO A 60 -1.02 8.53 31.35
CA PRO A 60 0.18 9.36 31.52
C PRO A 60 1.50 8.74 31.03
N ASP A 61 1.65 7.41 31.15
CA ASP A 61 2.86 6.67 30.78
C ASP A 61 2.90 6.32 29.27
N ASP A 62 1.84 6.69 28.55
CA ASP A 62 1.65 6.49 27.12
C ASP A 62 1.83 7.78 26.31
N LYS A 63 2.57 8.75 26.85
CA LYS A 63 2.77 10.08 26.25
C LYS A 63 4.05 10.23 25.45
N TYR A 64 5.07 9.42 25.77
CA TYR A 64 6.41 9.57 25.22
C TYR A 64 6.95 8.23 24.75
N TYR A 65 7.43 8.21 23.50
CA TYR A 65 8.21 7.08 23.02
C TYR A 65 9.55 6.97 23.75
N LEU A 66 9.90 5.73 24.06
CA LEU A 66 11.17 5.38 24.68
C LEU A 66 12.28 5.36 23.62
N TYR A 67 13.47 5.74 24.08
CA TYR A 67 14.72 5.66 23.35
C TYR A 67 15.73 4.84 24.15
N ILE A 68 16.47 3.96 23.47
CA ILE A 68 17.63 3.27 24.03
C ILE A 68 18.87 4.09 23.69
N GLN A 69 19.71 4.34 24.69
CA GLN A 69 21.02 4.94 24.44
C GLN A 69 22.04 3.89 23.98
N VAL A 70 22.63 4.11 22.82
CA VAL A 70 23.74 3.31 22.28
C VAL A 70 24.89 4.25 21.91
N GLY A 71 25.95 4.23 22.72
CA GLY A 71 27.04 5.20 22.62
C GLY A 71 26.52 6.64 22.79
N GLU A 72 26.69 7.45 21.76
CA GLU A 72 26.18 8.84 21.70
C GLU A 72 24.79 8.99 21.07
N TRP A 73 24.21 7.89 20.57
CA TRP A 73 22.94 7.88 19.84
C TRP A 73 21.76 7.46 20.73
N LEU A 74 20.59 7.99 20.41
CA LEU A 74 19.29 7.57 20.94
C LEU A 74 18.50 6.86 19.85
N ILE A 75 18.14 5.61 20.11
CA ILE A 75 17.41 4.75 19.19
C ILE A 75 15.98 4.61 19.69
N MET A 76 15.00 5.09 18.92
CA MET A 76 13.60 4.96 19.27
C MET A 76 13.18 3.47 19.27
N THR A 77 12.51 3.03 20.32
CA THR A 77 12.02 1.64 20.42
C THR A 77 10.71 1.43 19.68
N GLY A 78 9.93 2.51 19.47
CA GLY A 78 8.56 2.45 18.98
C GLY A 78 7.52 2.16 20.06
N TYR A 79 7.95 2.05 21.33
CA TYR A 79 7.09 1.78 22.48
C TYR A 79 7.13 2.92 23.48
N THR A 80 6.00 3.22 24.11
CA THR A 80 5.94 3.98 25.38
C THR A 80 6.25 3.06 26.57
N GLU A 81 6.32 3.60 27.79
CA GLU A 81 6.50 2.78 29.00
C GLU A 81 5.32 1.82 29.22
N TYR A 82 4.09 2.32 29.04
CA TYR A 82 2.88 1.50 29.07
C TYR A 82 2.88 0.38 28.02
N GLU A 83 3.27 0.68 26.78
CA GLU A 83 3.34 -0.32 25.71
C GLU A 83 4.43 -1.35 25.98
N LEU A 84 5.60 -0.92 26.48
CA LEU A 84 6.68 -1.83 26.83
C LEU A 84 6.25 -2.82 27.92
N GLU A 85 5.60 -2.33 28.98
CA GLU A 85 5.08 -3.19 30.06
C GLU A 85 4.06 -4.20 29.52
N THR A 86 3.06 -3.71 28.78
CA THR A 86 1.97 -4.56 28.28
C THR A 86 2.48 -5.59 27.27
N ARG A 87 3.32 -5.17 26.31
CA ARG A 87 3.82 -6.04 25.23
C ARG A 87 4.81 -7.07 25.74
N SER A 88 5.74 -6.67 26.61
CA SER A 88 6.72 -7.60 27.18
C SER A 88 6.06 -8.64 28.08
N GLY A 89 5.08 -8.23 28.90
CA GLY A 89 4.28 -9.15 29.70
C GLY A 89 3.47 -10.13 28.84
N SER A 90 2.84 -9.64 27.77
CA SER A 90 2.07 -10.49 26.84
C SER A 90 2.95 -11.49 26.09
N GLU A 91 4.13 -11.07 25.63
CA GLU A 91 5.09 -11.96 24.96
C GLU A 91 5.56 -13.07 25.90
N ARG A 92 5.89 -12.71 27.15
CA ARG A 92 6.28 -13.68 28.18
C ARG A 92 5.14 -14.65 28.48
N LEU A 93 3.92 -14.15 28.65
CA LEU A 93 2.73 -14.97 28.88
C LEU A 93 2.51 -15.97 27.74
N ASN A 94 2.55 -15.51 26.49
CA ASN A 94 2.38 -16.37 25.32
C ASN A 94 3.39 -17.51 25.32
N LYS A 95 4.64 -17.20 25.66
CA LYS A 95 5.71 -18.20 25.74
C LYS A 95 5.55 -19.18 26.91
N GLU A 96 5.21 -18.69 28.10
CA GLU A 96 5.14 -19.53 29.31
C GLU A 96 3.87 -20.35 29.41
N TRP A 97 2.71 -19.79 29.05
CA TRP A 97 1.42 -20.47 29.22
C TRP A 97 1.02 -21.28 27.99
N TYR A 98 1.36 -20.78 26.80
CA TYR A 98 0.89 -21.37 25.55
C TYR A 98 2.04 -21.91 24.67
N GLY A 99 3.26 -21.44 24.89
CA GLY A 99 4.43 -21.76 24.06
C GLY A 99 4.64 -20.80 22.89
N SER A 100 3.57 -20.22 22.33
CA SER A 100 3.63 -19.14 21.33
C SER A 100 2.30 -18.40 21.23
N PHE A 101 2.26 -17.31 20.45
CA PHE A 101 1.01 -16.59 20.16
C PHE A 101 0.02 -17.46 19.37
N GLU A 102 0.50 -18.23 18.39
CA GLU A 102 -0.33 -19.13 17.59
C GLU A 102 -0.95 -20.24 18.45
N LYS A 103 -0.17 -20.81 19.39
CA LYS A 103 -0.68 -21.80 20.34
C LYS A 103 -1.70 -21.24 21.32
N ARG A 104 -1.65 -19.93 21.62
CA ARG A 104 -2.69 -19.26 22.39
C ARG A 104 -4.01 -19.25 21.60
N GLU A 105 -3.97 -18.95 20.31
CA GLU A 105 -5.19 -18.99 19.47
C GLU A 105 -5.78 -20.41 19.41
N GLU A 106 -4.93 -21.43 19.27
CA GLU A 106 -5.33 -22.83 19.34
C GLU A 106 -5.97 -23.18 20.69
N TYR A 107 -5.36 -22.76 21.80
CA TYR A 107 -5.92 -22.96 23.13
C TYR A 107 -7.34 -22.38 23.25
N PHE A 108 -7.55 -21.14 22.80
CA PHE A 108 -8.87 -20.51 22.85
C PHE A 108 -9.88 -21.24 21.96
N LYS A 109 -9.46 -21.65 20.76
CA LYS A 109 -10.31 -22.42 19.84
C LYS A 109 -10.77 -23.73 20.46
N GLU A 110 -9.85 -24.51 21.03
CA GLU A 110 -10.13 -25.86 21.52
C GLU A 110 -10.82 -25.87 22.89
N ASN A 111 -10.38 -25.01 23.81
CA ASN A 111 -10.81 -25.07 25.21
C ASN A 111 -11.97 -24.12 25.51
N ILE A 112 -12.08 -23.00 24.78
CA ILE A 112 -13.06 -21.94 25.04
C ILE A 112 -14.18 -21.94 24.00
N TYR A 113 -13.85 -21.90 22.70
CA TYR A 113 -14.87 -21.73 21.65
C TYR A 113 -15.54 -23.03 21.20
N ASN A 114 -14.82 -24.15 21.18
CA ASN A 114 -15.30 -25.39 20.56
C ASN A 114 -16.63 -25.87 21.16
N GLY A 115 -17.65 -26.02 20.30
CA GLY A 115 -18.97 -26.54 20.67
C GLY A 115 -19.83 -25.60 21.53
N ARG A 116 -19.47 -24.31 21.68
CA ARG A 116 -20.18 -23.32 22.52
C ARG A 116 -20.79 -22.18 21.71
N THR A 117 -21.91 -21.63 22.17
CA THR A 117 -22.49 -20.38 21.65
C THR A 117 -21.77 -19.15 22.22
N SER A 118 -22.06 -17.96 21.70
CA SER A 118 -21.46 -16.70 22.18
C SER A 118 -21.71 -16.47 23.65
N GLU A 119 -22.95 -16.68 24.09
CA GLU A 119 -23.37 -16.47 25.48
C GLU A 119 -22.64 -17.43 26.44
N GLU A 120 -22.29 -18.62 25.96
CA GLU A 120 -21.61 -19.65 26.75
C GLU A 120 -20.09 -19.41 26.85
N TYR A 121 -19.43 -19.02 25.76
CA TYR A 121 -17.97 -18.82 25.78
C TYR A 121 -17.56 -17.43 26.28
N GLU A 122 -18.39 -16.39 26.14
CA GLU A 122 -18.07 -15.03 26.58
C GLU A 122 -17.60 -14.91 28.04
N PRO A 123 -18.27 -15.51 29.05
CA PRO A 123 -17.78 -15.45 30.43
C PRO A 123 -16.44 -16.17 30.59
N LEU A 124 -16.21 -17.28 29.88
CA LEU A 124 -14.94 -18.02 29.90
C LEU A 124 -13.79 -17.20 29.30
N VAL A 125 -14.06 -16.49 28.19
CA VAL A 125 -13.10 -15.54 27.61
C VAL A 125 -12.76 -14.47 28.64
N LYS A 126 -13.77 -13.84 29.27
CA LYS A 126 -13.53 -12.79 30.27
C LYS A 126 -12.70 -13.28 31.45
N GLU A 127 -12.99 -14.47 31.97
CA GLU A 127 -12.23 -15.07 33.06
C GLU A 127 -10.78 -15.35 32.64
N GLN A 128 -10.56 -15.95 31.47
CA GLN A 128 -9.22 -16.27 31.00
C GLN A 128 -8.41 -15.00 30.73
N ILE A 129 -8.99 -14.02 30.06
CA ILE A 129 -8.36 -12.72 29.81
C ILE A 129 -8.04 -11.99 31.12
N ALA A 130 -8.87 -12.11 32.16
CA ALA A 130 -8.57 -11.54 33.47
C ALA A 130 -7.34 -12.18 34.13
N LYS A 131 -7.20 -13.51 34.02
CA LYS A 131 -5.99 -14.23 34.47
C LYS A 131 -4.76 -13.77 33.68
N GLU A 132 -4.87 -13.69 32.36
CA GLU A 132 -3.78 -13.21 31.50
C GLU A 132 -3.36 -11.78 31.86
N ASN A 133 -4.32 -10.86 32.02
CA ASN A 133 -4.05 -9.47 32.37
C ASN A 133 -3.37 -9.34 33.73
N THR A 134 -3.71 -10.19 34.70
CA THR A 134 -3.07 -10.21 36.02
C THR A 134 -1.58 -10.56 35.88
N PHE A 135 -1.27 -11.62 35.12
CA PHE A 135 0.10 -12.00 34.83
C PHE A 135 0.86 -10.90 34.07
N ILE A 136 0.25 -10.31 33.04
CA ILE A 136 0.87 -9.25 32.25
C ILE A 136 1.20 -8.02 33.13
N ALA A 137 0.28 -7.63 34.01
CA ALA A 137 0.47 -6.48 34.90
C ALA A 137 1.59 -6.69 35.93
N GLU A 138 1.78 -7.94 36.39
CA GLU A 138 2.85 -8.32 37.32
C GLU A 138 4.20 -8.38 36.58
N TYR A 139 4.31 -9.25 35.58
CA TYR A 139 5.59 -9.59 34.95
C TYR A 139 6.03 -8.58 33.89
N GLY A 140 5.11 -7.81 33.30
CA GLY A 140 5.44 -6.76 32.33
C GLY A 140 6.30 -5.64 32.90
N LYS A 141 6.28 -5.45 34.23
CA LYS A 141 7.11 -4.45 34.93
C LYS A 141 8.53 -4.94 35.23
N HIS A 142 8.79 -6.23 35.09
CA HIS A 142 10.08 -6.81 35.43
C HIS A 142 11.12 -6.41 34.38
N GLU A 143 12.24 -5.85 34.83
CA GLU A 143 13.31 -5.37 33.95
C GLU A 143 13.85 -6.47 33.03
N VAL A 144 14.00 -7.70 33.55
CA VAL A 144 14.44 -8.87 32.78
C VAL A 144 13.47 -9.17 31.64
N THR A 145 12.16 -9.06 31.88
CA THR A 145 11.12 -9.30 30.88
C THR A 145 11.13 -8.20 29.81
N GLN A 146 11.26 -6.94 30.21
CA GLN A 146 11.36 -5.81 29.28
C GLN A 146 12.64 -5.86 28.43
N ALA A 147 13.78 -6.18 29.05
CA ALA A 147 15.07 -6.25 28.37
C ALA A 147 15.11 -7.41 27.37
N ALA A 148 14.62 -8.59 27.76
CA ALA A 148 14.51 -9.73 26.85
C ALA A 148 13.60 -9.41 25.65
N PHE A 149 12.48 -8.72 25.87
CA PHE A 149 11.58 -8.29 24.81
C PHE A 149 12.27 -7.36 23.80
N LEU A 150 12.87 -6.25 24.27
CA LEU A 150 13.58 -5.31 23.38
C LEU A 150 14.75 -5.98 22.65
N LYS A 151 15.44 -6.93 23.30
CA LYS A 151 16.55 -7.67 22.69
C LYS A 151 16.11 -8.39 21.41
N GLN A 152 14.90 -8.96 21.35
CA GLN A 152 14.42 -9.64 20.14
C GLN A 152 14.33 -8.69 18.94
N ASP A 153 13.82 -7.48 19.15
CA ASP A 153 13.72 -6.47 18.09
C ASP A 153 15.10 -6.00 17.62
N ILE A 154 16.03 -5.83 18.56
CA ILE A 154 17.41 -5.43 18.32
C ILE A 154 18.17 -6.52 17.56
N ASP A 155 18.09 -7.78 17.99
CA ASP A 155 18.74 -8.91 17.34
C ASP A 155 18.26 -9.04 15.88
N ARG A 156 16.96 -8.83 15.63
CA ARG A 156 16.41 -8.80 14.28
C ARG A 156 16.95 -7.63 13.45
N ALA A 157 17.10 -6.44 14.04
CA ALA A 157 17.70 -5.30 13.36
C ALA A 157 19.19 -5.54 13.04
N ILE A 158 19.96 -6.13 13.98
CA ILE A 158 21.35 -6.54 13.77
C ILE A 158 21.44 -7.56 12.62
N THR A 159 20.54 -8.55 12.60
CA THR A 159 20.50 -9.58 11.56
C THR A 159 20.26 -8.97 10.18
N ARG A 160 19.29 -8.05 10.05
CA ARG A 160 19.03 -7.33 8.80
C ARG A 160 20.22 -6.49 8.34
N TYR A 161 20.92 -5.85 9.27
CA TYR A 161 22.13 -5.10 8.94
C TYR A 161 23.25 -6.02 8.41
N ILE A 162 23.52 -7.12 9.11
CA ILE A 162 24.52 -8.12 8.70
C ILE A 162 24.18 -8.68 7.31
N ASP A 163 22.91 -9.02 7.07
CA ASP A 163 22.46 -9.50 5.76
C ASP A 163 22.70 -8.48 4.64
N ALA A 164 22.40 -7.19 4.90
CA ALA A 164 22.68 -6.13 3.94
C ALA A 164 24.17 -5.92 3.67
N ARG A 165 25.00 -6.08 4.71
CA ARG A 165 26.46 -5.91 4.62
C ARG A 165 27.13 -7.07 3.88
N ASP A 166 26.74 -8.30 4.20
CA ASP A 166 27.50 -9.51 3.84
C ASP A 166 26.83 -10.34 2.72
N ASN A 167 25.50 -10.26 2.57
CA ASN A 167 24.73 -11.12 1.66
C ASN A 167 23.97 -10.35 0.57
N ASN A 168 24.37 -9.11 0.25
CA ASN A 168 23.66 -8.23 -0.68
C ASN A 168 22.19 -7.98 -0.31
N GLY A 169 21.86 -7.99 0.99
CA GLY A 169 20.53 -7.65 1.48
C GLY A 169 20.08 -6.25 1.01
N LYS A 170 18.77 -6.10 0.82
CA LYS A 170 18.18 -4.91 0.16
C LYS A 170 18.03 -3.69 1.05
N PHE A 171 18.23 -3.83 2.37
CA PHE A 171 17.94 -2.80 3.35
C PHE A 171 19.05 -2.68 4.40
N ALA A 172 19.79 -1.57 4.36
CA ALA A 172 20.76 -1.24 5.39
C ALA A 172 20.06 -0.75 6.67
N ASP A 173 19.97 -1.61 7.67
CA ASP A 173 19.32 -1.32 8.95
C ASP A 173 20.25 -0.49 9.86
N PHE A 174 19.91 0.79 10.06
CA PHE A 174 20.71 1.69 10.90
C PHE A 174 20.59 1.38 12.40
N VAL A 175 19.50 0.75 12.85
CA VAL A 175 19.37 0.32 14.24
C VAL A 175 20.36 -0.80 14.50
N GLY A 176 20.35 -1.83 13.65
CA GLY A 176 21.33 -2.92 13.72
C GLY A 176 22.77 -2.40 13.67
N ALA A 177 23.06 -1.52 12.71
CA ALA A 177 24.37 -0.89 12.58
C ALA A 177 24.81 -0.09 13.82
N ALA A 178 23.88 0.56 14.51
CA ALA A 178 24.18 1.29 15.75
C ALA A 178 24.63 0.34 16.86
N PHE A 179 23.95 -0.78 17.03
CA PHE A 179 24.30 -1.77 18.06
C PHE A 179 25.61 -2.52 17.79
N VAL A 180 26.02 -2.64 16.52
CA VAL A 180 27.34 -3.19 16.16
C VAL A 180 28.44 -2.14 15.97
N GLY A 181 28.12 -0.85 16.11
CA GLY A 181 29.10 0.24 15.99
C GLY A 181 29.51 0.63 14.55
N GLU A 182 28.72 0.25 13.54
CA GLU A 182 29.08 0.40 12.12
C GLU A 182 28.19 1.41 11.35
N LEU A 183 27.68 2.45 12.03
CA LEU A 183 26.80 3.46 11.41
C LEU A 183 27.40 4.14 10.17
N GLY A 184 28.71 4.38 10.15
CA GLY A 184 29.39 4.97 9.00
C GLY A 184 29.40 4.05 7.77
N THR A 185 29.55 2.74 7.98
CA THR A 185 29.46 1.72 6.93
C THR A 185 28.03 1.59 6.43
N CYS A 186 27.06 1.59 7.35
CA CYS A 186 25.63 1.54 7.04
C CYS A 186 25.18 2.72 6.17
N ASP A 187 25.66 3.95 6.44
CA ASP A 187 25.30 5.11 5.61
C ASP A 187 25.79 4.97 4.16
N LYS A 188 27.05 4.52 3.97
CA LYS A 188 27.60 4.27 2.63
C LYS A 188 26.83 3.17 1.89
N LEU A 189 26.53 2.08 2.59
CA LEU A 189 25.75 0.96 2.05
C LEU A 189 24.33 1.41 1.65
N SER A 190 23.66 2.17 2.50
CA SER A 190 22.32 2.71 2.24
C SER A 190 22.28 3.59 0.99
N GLN A 191 23.30 4.44 0.80
CA GLN A 191 23.42 5.28 -0.40
C GLN A 191 23.62 4.44 -1.68
N LYS A 192 24.44 3.38 -1.62
CA LYS A 192 24.62 2.43 -2.73
C LYS A 192 23.31 1.72 -3.08
N LEU A 193 22.61 1.18 -2.07
CA LEU A 193 21.33 0.49 -2.25
C LEU A 193 20.23 1.42 -2.78
N LYS A 194 20.23 2.69 -2.38
CA LYS A 194 19.31 3.70 -2.93
C LYS A 194 19.52 3.91 -4.44
N LYS A 195 20.77 3.98 -4.90
CA LYS A 195 21.09 4.12 -6.34
C LYS A 195 20.63 2.90 -7.14
N ILE A 196 20.87 1.69 -6.63
CA ILE A 196 20.42 0.44 -7.26
C ILE A 196 18.90 0.42 -7.40
N ARG A 197 18.17 0.73 -6.31
CA ARG A 197 16.69 0.79 -6.35
C ARG A 197 16.17 1.81 -7.36
N GLN A 198 16.78 2.99 -7.45
CA GLN A 198 16.39 4.00 -8.44
C GLN A 198 16.59 3.50 -9.87
N GLN A 199 17.69 2.78 -10.14
CA GLN A 199 17.93 2.19 -11.46
C GLN A 199 16.89 1.11 -11.78
N GLU A 200 16.59 0.21 -10.83
CA GLU A 200 15.55 -0.81 -11.00
C GLU A 200 14.16 -0.20 -11.24
N GLU A 201 13.79 0.85 -10.51
CA GLU A 201 12.53 1.57 -10.70
C GLU A 201 12.45 2.24 -12.07
N ASN A 202 13.55 2.85 -12.54
CA ASN A 202 13.61 3.46 -13.86
C ASN A 202 13.46 2.41 -14.97
N ILE A 203 14.10 1.24 -14.82
CA ILE A 203 13.97 0.13 -15.77
C ILE A 203 12.52 -0.39 -15.80
N LYS A 204 11.89 -0.56 -14.63
CA LYS A 204 10.49 -0.98 -14.54
C LYS A 204 9.55 0.04 -15.19
N ARG A 205 9.78 1.33 -14.93
CA ARG A 205 9.01 2.41 -15.53
C ARG A 205 9.14 2.43 -17.05
N ALA A 206 10.36 2.32 -17.58
CA ALA A 206 10.60 2.26 -19.02
C ALA A 206 9.91 1.06 -19.68
N LYS A 207 9.95 -0.12 -19.04
CA LYS A 207 9.23 -1.32 -19.53
C LYS A 207 7.71 -1.10 -19.56
N CYS A 208 7.16 -0.50 -18.51
CA CYS A 208 5.74 -0.21 -18.43
C CYS A 208 5.31 0.83 -19.48
N GLU A 209 6.11 1.88 -19.68
CA GLU A 209 5.88 2.88 -20.73
C GLU A 209 5.96 2.26 -22.14
N GLU A 210 6.93 1.37 -22.38
CA GLU A 210 7.05 0.67 -23.67
C GLU A 210 5.85 -0.26 -23.92
N GLN A 211 5.42 -1.02 -22.91
CA GLN A 211 4.23 -1.86 -22.99
C GLN A 211 2.98 -1.03 -23.27
N HIS A 212 2.78 0.04 -22.52
CA HIS A 212 1.64 0.94 -22.72
C HIS A 212 1.64 1.57 -24.13
N ARG A 213 2.82 1.97 -24.64
CA ARG A 213 2.94 2.47 -26.02
C ARG A 213 2.56 1.42 -27.06
N LYS A 214 2.97 0.17 -26.88
CA LYS A 214 2.59 -0.94 -27.79
C LYS A 214 1.10 -1.20 -27.73
N GLU A 215 0.50 -1.22 -26.54
CA GLU A 215 -0.95 -1.40 -26.36
C GLU A 215 -1.75 -0.29 -27.06
N VAL A 216 -1.34 0.98 -26.87
CA VAL A 216 -1.97 2.13 -27.54
C VAL A 216 -1.80 2.04 -29.06
N GLU A 217 -0.62 1.68 -29.57
CA GLU A 217 -0.39 1.54 -31.01
C GLU A 217 -1.20 0.37 -31.61
N GLU A 218 -1.31 -0.76 -30.92
CA GLU A 218 -2.16 -1.88 -31.32
C GLU A 218 -3.64 -1.53 -31.32
N GLU A 219 -4.12 -0.81 -30.30
CA GLU A 219 -5.51 -0.33 -30.23
C GLU A 219 -5.81 0.65 -31.37
N GLN A 220 -4.90 1.59 -31.64
CA GLN A 220 -5.01 2.51 -32.78
C GLN A 220 -5.04 1.76 -34.12
N LYS A 221 -4.19 0.75 -34.32
CA LYS A 221 -4.19 -0.07 -35.54
C LYS A 221 -5.50 -0.85 -35.70
N LYS A 222 -6.01 -1.46 -34.62
CA LYS A 222 -7.31 -2.16 -34.61
C LYS A 222 -8.46 -1.21 -34.92
N GLU A 223 -8.46 -0.03 -34.33
CA GLU A 223 -9.46 0.99 -34.59
C GLU A 223 -9.42 1.47 -36.05
N GLN A 224 -8.24 1.79 -36.57
CA GLN A 224 -8.08 2.20 -37.97
C GLN A 224 -8.50 1.10 -38.95
N ALA A 225 -8.18 -0.16 -38.67
CA ALA A 225 -8.63 -1.29 -39.48
C ALA A 225 -10.15 -1.42 -39.47
N ALA A 226 -10.79 -1.30 -38.30
CA ALA A 226 -12.24 -1.35 -38.16
C ALA A 226 -12.94 -0.17 -38.87
N ILE A 227 -12.35 1.03 -38.84
CA ILE A 227 -12.83 2.18 -39.61
C ILE A 227 -12.75 1.88 -41.11
N LYS A 228 -11.60 1.41 -41.61
CA LYS A 228 -11.43 1.06 -43.04
C LYS A 228 -12.40 -0.02 -43.50
N GLU A 229 -12.61 -1.06 -42.70
CA GLU A 229 -13.57 -2.13 -43.01
C GLU A 229 -15.01 -1.60 -43.06
N ALA A 230 -15.38 -0.72 -42.12
CA ALA A 230 -16.68 -0.08 -42.12
C ALA A 230 -16.86 0.89 -43.31
N GLU A 231 -15.84 1.67 -43.68
CA GLU A 231 -15.83 2.51 -44.89
C GLU A 231 -16.05 1.66 -46.15
N ASN A 232 -15.33 0.55 -46.28
CA ASN A 232 -15.50 -0.41 -47.36
C ASN A 232 -16.94 -0.98 -47.39
N THR A 233 -17.51 -1.27 -46.22
CA THR A 233 -18.90 -1.74 -46.08
C THR A 233 -19.91 -0.68 -46.53
N PHE A 234 -19.64 0.60 -46.28
CA PHE A 234 -20.48 1.71 -46.77
C PHE A 234 -20.48 1.81 -48.30
N ILE A 235 -19.35 1.55 -48.95
CA ILE A 235 -19.19 1.65 -50.39
C ILE A 235 -19.75 0.39 -51.09
N ASN A 236 -19.23 -0.77 -50.71
CA ASN A 236 -19.44 -2.05 -51.40
C ASN A 236 -20.64 -2.86 -50.86
N GLY A 237 -21.25 -2.41 -49.77
CA GLY A 237 -22.37 -3.06 -49.11
C GLY A 237 -21.93 -4.15 -48.11
N GLY A 238 -22.82 -4.43 -47.15
CA GLY A 238 -22.59 -5.36 -46.03
C GLY A 238 -23.26 -4.86 -44.75
N THR A 239 -22.86 -5.40 -43.59
CA THR A 239 -23.49 -5.10 -42.30
C THR A 239 -22.48 -4.54 -41.30
N ILE A 240 -22.76 -3.36 -40.74
CA ILE A 240 -21.98 -2.71 -39.68
C ILE A 240 -22.76 -2.84 -38.37
N LYS A 241 -22.20 -3.57 -37.39
CA LYS A 241 -22.84 -3.82 -36.08
C LYS A 241 -22.43 -2.81 -35.00
N ASN A 242 -21.51 -1.91 -35.28
CA ASN A 242 -20.97 -0.95 -34.31
C ASN A 242 -21.35 0.49 -34.66
N GLY A 243 -22.33 1.04 -33.93
CA GLY A 243 -22.78 2.43 -34.11
C GLY A 243 -21.71 3.48 -33.83
N ALA A 244 -20.69 3.18 -33.02
CA ALA A 244 -19.58 4.10 -32.80
C ALA A 244 -18.72 4.29 -34.04
N LEU A 245 -18.52 3.25 -34.86
CA LEU A 245 -17.82 3.36 -36.14
C LEU A 245 -18.57 4.27 -37.11
N VAL A 246 -19.92 4.19 -37.14
CA VAL A 246 -20.76 5.06 -37.97
C VAL A 246 -20.57 6.54 -37.61
N VAL A 247 -20.54 6.87 -36.32
CA VAL A 247 -20.31 8.25 -35.86
C VAL A 247 -18.89 8.70 -36.17
N LYS A 248 -17.87 7.85 -35.93
CA LYS A 248 -16.47 8.18 -36.23
C LYS A 248 -16.24 8.45 -37.71
N ILE A 249 -16.85 7.65 -38.60
CA ILE A 249 -16.79 7.88 -40.05
C ILE A 249 -17.53 9.16 -40.41
N ALA A 250 -18.73 9.40 -39.89
CA ALA A 250 -19.46 10.65 -40.13
C ALA A 250 -18.63 11.89 -39.76
N ASP A 251 -17.94 11.85 -38.62
CA ASP A 251 -17.05 12.93 -38.19
C ASP A 251 -15.84 13.08 -39.11
N LYS A 252 -15.21 11.97 -39.51
CA LYS A 252 -14.05 11.95 -40.42
C LYS A 252 -14.36 12.62 -41.77
N TYR A 253 -15.57 12.42 -42.29
CA TYR A 253 -16.00 12.99 -43.58
C TYR A 253 -16.85 14.27 -43.44
N GLY A 254 -16.87 14.89 -42.25
CA GLY A 254 -17.55 16.18 -42.04
C GLY A 254 -19.08 16.13 -42.13
N VAL A 255 -19.70 14.96 -41.99
CA VAL A 255 -21.15 14.80 -41.99
C VAL A 255 -21.71 15.22 -40.63
N ASN A 256 -22.45 16.33 -40.59
CA ASN A 256 -23.05 16.84 -39.36
C ASN A 256 -24.12 15.87 -38.80
N VAL A 257 -23.84 15.28 -37.64
CA VAL A 257 -24.74 14.42 -36.88
C VAL A 257 -25.32 15.20 -35.68
N PRO A 258 -26.61 15.56 -35.68
CA PRO A 258 -27.24 16.24 -34.55
C PRO A 258 -27.07 15.46 -33.24
N ILE A 259 -26.82 16.16 -32.12
CA ILE A 259 -26.50 15.56 -30.81
C ILE A 259 -27.47 14.45 -30.39
N ARG A 260 -28.80 14.67 -30.54
CA ARG A 260 -29.81 13.64 -30.22
C ARG A 260 -29.69 12.40 -31.10
N THR A 261 -29.38 12.57 -32.39
CA THR A 261 -29.22 11.45 -33.32
C THR A 261 -27.89 10.74 -33.08
N ARG A 262 -26.82 11.46 -32.72
CA ARG A 262 -25.54 10.87 -32.30
C ARG A 262 -25.73 9.97 -31.08
N GLY A 263 -26.38 10.48 -30.03
CA GLY A 263 -26.70 9.70 -28.84
C GLY A 263 -27.58 8.49 -29.14
N TRP A 264 -28.50 8.62 -30.10
CA TRP A 264 -29.33 7.49 -30.55
C TRP A 264 -28.49 6.42 -31.25
N ILE A 265 -27.61 6.80 -32.19
CA ILE A 265 -26.73 5.86 -32.92
C ILE A 265 -25.81 5.11 -31.95
N LEU A 266 -25.20 5.80 -30.98
CA LEU A 266 -24.27 5.18 -30.04
C LEU A 266 -24.95 4.18 -29.09
N ASN A 267 -26.17 4.47 -28.65
CA ASN A 267 -26.81 3.71 -27.57
C ASN A 267 -27.92 2.74 -28.02
N THR A 268 -28.45 2.93 -29.24
CA THR A 268 -29.68 2.29 -29.70
C THR A 268 -29.52 1.51 -31.00
N LEU A 269 -28.61 1.93 -31.89
CA LEU A 269 -28.34 1.21 -33.14
C LEU A 269 -27.72 -0.17 -32.84
N ALA A 270 -28.34 -1.24 -33.35
CA ALA A 270 -27.85 -2.61 -33.19
C ALA A 270 -27.01 -3.02 -34.40
N GLU A 271 -27.47 -2.69 -35.61
CA GLU A 271 -26.69 -2.86 -36.84
C GLU A 271 -27.29 -2.04 -37.98
N CYS A 272 -26.47 -1.72 -38.96
CA CYS A 272 -26.85 -1.08 -40.21
C CYS A 272 -26.41 -1.97 -41.38
N THR A 273 -27.31 -2.28 -42.29
CA THR A 273 -27.05 -3.07 -43.50
C THR A 273 -27.20 -2.18 -44.72
N ILE A 274 -26.20 -2.21 -45.59
CA ILE A 274 -26.11 -1.39 -46.80
C ILE A 274 -26.07 -2.36 -47.98
N SER A 275 -27.01 -2.24 -48.90
CA SER A 275 -27.01 -3.08 -50.11
C SER A 275 -26.05 -2.55 -51.16
N LYS A 276 -25.64 -3.43 -52.10
CA LYS A 276 -24.81 -3.05 -53.25
C LYS A 276 -25.45 -1.95 -54.11
N SER A 277 -26.78 -1.98 -54.26
CA SER A 277 -27.55 -0.96 -54.98
C SER A 277 -27.73 0.34 -54.18
N GLY A 278 -27.44 0.30 -52.87
CA GLY A 278 -27.39 1.49 -52.03
C GLY A 278 -28.57 1.75 -51.11
N SER A 279 -29.51 0.83 -51.05
CA SER A 279 -30.54 0.88 -50.01
C SER A 279 -29.91 0.62 -48.64
N VAL A 280 -30.32 1.43 -47.67
CA VAL A 280 -29.88 1.35 -46.28
C VAL A 280 -31.03 0.79 -45.44
N SER A 281 -30.74 -0.20 -44.61
CA SER A 281 -31.64 -0.69 -43.56
C SER A 281 -30.90 -0.73 -42.23
N TYR A 282 -31.60 -0.64 -41.10
CA TYR A 282 -30.97 -0.79 -39.80
C TYR A 282 -31.87 -1.53 -38.81
N ARG A 283 -31.24 -2.21 -37.86
CA ARG A 283 -31.89 -2.78 -36.67
C ARG A 283 -31.47 -2.00 -35.44
N TYR A 284 -32.35 -1.92 -34.46
CA TYR A 284 -32.13 -1.17 -33.23
C TYR A 284 -32.71 -1.89 -32.03
N TRP A 285 -32.09 -1.68 -30.86
CA TRP A 285 -32.55 -2.26 -29.61
C TRP A 285 -33.69 -1.44 -29.03
N LYS A 286 -34.87 -2.05 -28.94
CA LYS A 286 -36.06 -1.39 -28.40
C LYS A 286 -35.97 -1.32 -26.87
N ARG A 287 -35.47 -0.19 -26.34
CA ARG A 287 -35.26 -0.01 -24.89
C ARG A 287 -36.52 0.33 -24.09
N SER A 288 -37.64 0.66 -24.74
CA SER A 288 -38.93 0.89 -24.08
C SER A 288 -40.12 0.54 -24.98
N LYS A 289 -41.28 0.26 -24.36
CA LYS A 289 -42.52 -0.12 -25.05
C LYS A 289 -43.08 1.10 -25.78
N GLY A 290 -42.66 1.29 -27.03
CA GLY A 290 -43.08 2.42 -27.90
C GLY A 290 -41.93 3.15 -28.60
N ALA A 291 -40.66 2.80 -28.32
CA ALA A 291 -39.52 3.38 -29.02
C ALA A 291 -39.64 3.12 -30.54
N LYS A 292 -39.56 4.21 -31.32
CA LYS A 292 -39.62 4.20 -32.79
C LYS A 292 -38.21 4.35 -33.37
N GLY A 293 -38.01 3.78 -34.56
CA GLY A 293 -36.82 4.03 -35.36
C GLY A 293 -36.70 5.51 -35.71
N SER A 294 -35.46 6.01 -35.83
CA SER A 294 -35.20 7.39 -36.21
C SER A 294 -35.08 7.52 -37.72
N GLN A 295 -35.99 8.28 -38.34
CA GLN A 295 -35.91 8.54 -39.79
C GLN A 295 -34.62 9.29 -40.15
N LYS A 296 -34.16 10.19 -39.28
CA LYS A 296 -32.93 10.97 -39.45
C LYS A 296 -31.66 10.12 -39.52
N VAL A 297 -31.70 8.87 -39.03
CA VAL A 297 -30.55 7.96 -39.12
C VAL A 297 -30.35 7.47 -40.55
N TYR A 298 -31.42 7.26 -41.31
CA TYR A 298 -31.32 6.94 -42.75
C TYR A 298 -30.61 8.06 -43.51
N ASP A 299 -31.01 9.31 -43.26
CA ASP A 299 -30.41 10.48 -43.92
C ASP A 299 -28.91 10.58 -43.63
N ILE A 300 -28.51 10.30 -42.39
CA ILE A 300 -27.09 10.36 -41.98
C ILE A 300 -26.29 9.24 -42.64
N LEU A 301 -26.80 8.01 -42.64
CA LEU A 301 -26.13 6.87 -43.27
C LEU A 301 -25.98 7.06 -44.79
N SER A 302 -26.99 7.63 -45.45
CA SER A 302 -26.91 8.00 -46.86
C SER A 302 -25.84 9.07 -47.10
N LYS A 303 -25.86 10.16 -46.32
CA LYS A 303 -24.88 11.25 -46.44
C LYS A 303 -23.45 10.79 -46.20
N VAL A 304 -23.23 9.88 -45.24
CA VAL A 304 -21.93 9.26 -44.99
C VAL A 304 -21.46 8.48 -46.22
N ARG A 305 -22.34 7.68 -46.83
CA ARG A 305 -22.03 6.93 -48.04
C ARG A 305 -21.73 7.83 -49.24
N ASP A 306 -22.50 8.90 -49.42
CA ASP A 306 -22.30 9.84 -50.52
C ASP A 306 -20.97 10.58 -50.36
N ALA A 307 -20.64 11.03 -49.15
CA ALA A 307 -19.35 11.66 -48.84
C ALA A 307 -18.17 10.71 -49.07
N LEU A 308 -18.32 9.43 -48.73
CA LEU A 308 -17.31 8.39 -48.99
C LEU A 308 -17.07 8.15 -50.49
N LYS A 309 -18.13 8.06 -51.28
CA LYS A 309 -18.02 7.88 -52.74
C LYS A 309 -17.37 9.08 -53.43
N VAL A 310 -17.68 10.29 -52.98
CA VAL A 310 -17.03 11.51 -53.48
C VAL A 310 -15.53 11.49 -53.16
N ALA A 311 -15.15 11.01 -51.97
CA ALA A 311 -13.75 10.92 -51.57
C ALA A 311 -12.96 9.81 -52.27
N GLU A 312 -13.61 8.77 -52.81
CA GLU A 312 -12.96 7.67 -53.56
C GLU A 312 -12.82 7.98 -55.07
N ALA A 313 -13.55 8.97 -55.58
CA ALA A 313 -13.53 9.42 -56.98
C ALA A 313 -12.51 10.54 -57.26
N VAL A 314 -11.79 11.01 -56.23
CA VAL A 314 -10.71 12.02 -56.27
C VAL A 314 -9.37 11.33 -56.04
#